data_AF-V5FRC5-F1
#
_entry.id   AF-V5FRC5-F1
#
_cell.length_a   1.000
_cell.length_b   1.000
_cell.length_c   1.000
_cell.angle_alpha   90.00
_cell.angle_beta   90.00
_cell.angle_gamma   90.00
#
_symmetry.space_group_name_H-M   'P 1'
#
loop_
_entity.id
_entity.type
_entity.pdbx_description
1 polymer ?
#
loop_
_entity_poly.entity_id
_entity_poly.type
_entity_poly.pdbx_seq_one_letter_code
_entity_poly.pdbx_strand_id
1 'polypeptide(L)'
;HIGSGLIRYKKSGSAGSEGVQFQVGLLTIFFLNAIQKLRNWQLSTENKAAGKFDDVVLEWPEGATLLQAKHKQNKSKKITFEELISTNSKNDDFSLPKYFLSYKEIKKTFKLKEVIICTNATVDGNTIKFLKAQKVSPESMLHYENSDCKLYTF
;
A
#
# COMPACT_ATOMS: atom_id res chain seq x y z
N HIS A 1 23.71 27.88 -5.93
CA HIS A 1 23.11 27.63 -7.26
C HIS A 1 21.97 26.63 -7.13
N ILE A 2 20.74 27.11 -7.29
CA ILE A 2 19.52 26.32 -7.17
C ILE A 2 19.14 25.85 -8.58
N GLY A 3 19.29 24.56 -8.85
CA GLY A 3 18.76 23.92 -10.05
C GLY A 3 17.33 23.47 -9.77
N SER A 4 16.35 24.30 -10.13
CA SER A 4 14.91 23.96 -10.08
C SER A 4 14.56 22.96 -11.19
N GLY A 5 14.96 21.70 -11.01
CA GLY A 5 14.38 20.59 -11.74
C GLY A 5 13.09 20.18 -11.02
N LEU A 6 11.93 20.61 -11.52
CA LEU A 6 10.66 20.00 -11.14
C LEU A 6 10.76 18.50 -11.45
N ILE A 7 10.97 17.68 -10.43
CA ILE A 7 10.89 16.21 -10.53
C ILE A 7 9.43 15.89 -10.85
N ARG A 8 9.10 15.78 -12.13
CA ARG A 8 7.81 15.24 -12.58
C ARG A 8 7.87 13.73 -12.42
N TYR A 9 7.17 13.21 -11.41
CA TYR A 9 6.84 11.80 -11.31
C TYR A 9 6.12 11.36 -12.60
N LYS A 10 6.69 10.37 -13.30
CA LYS A 10 6.14 9.83 -14.53
C LYS A 10 6.00 8.31 -14.38
N LYS A 11 4.78 7.84 -14.13
CA LYS A 11 4.44 6.42 -14.05
C LYS A 11 4.40 5.82 -15.44
N SER A 12 5.09 4.70 -15.66
CA SER A 12 4.96 3.87 -16.88
C SER A 12 4.02 2.70 -16.59
N GLY A 13 2.70 2.94 -16.67
CA GLY A 13 1.69 1.90 -16.50
C GLY A 13 0.30 2.40 -16.89
N SER A 14 -0.59 1.49 -17.30
CA SER A 14 -1.97 1.76 -17.76
C SER A 14 -2.94 2.26 -16.68
N ALA A 15 -2.43 2.69 -15.52
CA ALA A 15 -3.24 3.26 -14.47
C ALA A 15 -3.81 4.60 -14.95
N GLY A 16 -5.13 4.76 -14.89
CA GLY A 16 -5.78 6.06 -15.10
C GLY A 16 -5.18 7.12 -14.15
N SER A 17 -5.28 8.40 -14.54
CA SER A 17 -4.71 9.54 -13.81
C SER A 17 -5.03 9.54 -12.30
N GLU A 18 -6.23 9.08 -11.92
CA GLU A 18 -6.66 8.98 -10.51
C GLU A 18 -5.88 7.93 -9.71
N GLY A 19 -5.58 6.77 -10.32
CA GLY A 19 -4.78 5.72 -9.66
C GLY A 19 -3.35 6.17 -9.42
N VAL A 20 -2.80 6.95 -10.37
CA VAL A 20 -1.50 7.60 -10.23
C VAL A 20 -1.51 8.61 -9.07
N GLN A 21 -2.51 9.48 -9.02
CA GLN A 21 -2.65 10.47 -7.94
C GLN A 21 -2.78 9.79 -6.56
N PHE A 22 -3.54 8.69 -6.48
CA PHE A 22 -3.68 7.93 -5.25
C PHE A 22 -2.34 7.38 -4.74
N GLN A 23 -1.54 6.78 -5.62
CA GLN A 23 -0.20 6.29 -5.25
C GLN A 23 0.73 7.44 -4.83
N VAL A 24 0.73 8.56 -5.55
CA VAL A 24 1.54 9.74 -5.20
C VAL A 24 1.16 10.29 -3.82
N GLY A 25 -0.14 10.30 -3.49
CA GLY A 25 -0.61 10.67 -2.16
C GLY A 25 -0.05 9.76 -1.06
N LEU A 26 -0.12 8.44 -1.26
CA LEU A 26 0.44 7.47 -0.31
C LEU A 26 1.95 7.60 -0.15
N LEU A 27 2.67 7.78 -1.27
CA LEU A 27 4.12 8.01 -1.26
C LEU A 27 4.48 9.28 -0.47
N THR A 28 3.69 10.34 -0.62
CA THR A 28 3.89 11.60 0.10
C THR A 28 3.69 11.41 1.60
N ILE A 29 2.65 10.69 2.02
CA ILE A 29 2.39 10.39 3.44
C ILE A 29 3.55 9.59 4.05
N PHE A 30 4.03 8.56 3.33
CA PHE A 30 5.19 7.77 3.75
C PHE A 30 6.44 8.62 3.89
N PHE A 31 6.73 9.46 2.88
CA PHE A 31 7.88 10.36 2.89
C PHE A 31 7.85 11.33 4.07
N LEU A 32 6.72 11.98 4.33
CA LEU A 32 6.57 12.93 5.44
C LEU A 32 6.74 12.23 6.79
N ASN A 33 6.13 11.06 6.98
CA ASN A 33 6.29 10.27 8.20
C ASN A 33 7.73 9.79 8.39
N ALA A 34 8.40 9.34 7.32
CA ALA A 34 9.78 8.87 7.38
C ALA A 34 10.76 9.98 7.79
N ILE A 35 10.60 11.21 7.26
CA ILE A 35 11.41 12.38 7.67
C ILE A 35 11.29 12.65 9.17
N GLN A 36 10.09 12.52 9.71
CA GLN A 36 9.81 12.83 11.12
C GLN A 36 10.28 11.73 12.07
N LYS A 37 10.08 10.46 11.69
CA LYS A 37 10.18 9.31 12.61
C LYS A 37 11.44 8.47 12.43
N LEU A 38 12.05 8.47 11.23
CA LEU A 38 13.11 7.54 10.88
C LEU A 38 14.45 8.24 10.60
N ARG A 39 15.51 7.45 10.64
CA ARG A 39 16.87 7.84 10.25
C ARG A 39 17.41 6.82 9.26
N ASN A 40 18.30 7.26 8.38
CA ASN A 40 18.99 6.40 7.39
C ASN A 40 18.01 5.54 6.57
N TRP A 41 16.87 6.12 6.20
CA TRP A 41 15.82 5.42 5.47
C TRP A 41 15.98 5.60 3.95
N GLN A 42 15.40 4.68 3.19
CA GLN A 42 15.27 4.74 1.74
C GLN A 42 13.81 4.51 1.35
N LEU A 43 13.33 5.29 0.39
CA LEU A 43 11.97 5.17 -0.15
C LEU A 43 12.08 4.92 -1.65
N SER A 44 11.49 3.83 -2.12
CA SER A 44 11.46 3.45 -3.53
C SER A 44 10.04 3.11 -4.00
N THR A 45 9.85 3.16 -5.31
CA THR A 45 8.58 2.84 -5.99
C THR A 45 8.86 1.90 -7.15
N GLU A 46 7.90 1.04 -7.49
CA GLU A 46 8.02 0.02 -8.54
C GLU A 46 9.22 -0.92 -8.33
N ASN A 47 9.55 -1.19 -7.06
CA ASN A 47 10.67 -2.04 -6.69
C ASN A 47 10.26 -3.51 -6.84
N LYS A 48 10.64 -4.12 -7.97
CA LYS A 48 10.30 -5.51 -8.30
C LYS A 48 10.77 -6.53 -7.25
N ALA A 49 11.78 -6.23 -6.44
CA ALA A 49 12.21 -7.12 -5.36
C ALA A 49 11.12 -7.28 -4.28
N ALA A 50 10.22 -6.30 -4.13
CA ALA A 50 9.09 -6.30 -3.19
C ALA A 50 7.86 -7.09 -3.69
N GLY A 51 7.98 -7.80 -4.81
CA GLY A 51 6.93 -8.71 -5.30
C GLY A 51 5.62 -7.97 -5.59
N LYS A 52 4.56 -8.28 -4.84
CA LYS A 52 3.23 -7.65 -4.98
C LYS A 52 3.01 -6.45 -4.06
N PHE A 53 4.07 -5.90 -3.48
CA PHE A 53 4.01 -4.73 -2.59
C PHE A 53 5.01 -3.66 -3.04
N ASP A 54 5.12 -3.47 -4.36
CA ASP A 54 6.18 -2.70 -5.01
C ASP A 54 5.84 -1.22 -5.23
N ASP A 55 4.57 -0.82 -5.05
CA ASP A 55 4.15 0.57 -5.28
C ASP A 55 4.85 1.58 -4.35
N VAL A 56 5.07 1.21 -3.08
CA VAL A 56 5.84 1.98 -2.10
C VAL A 56 6.64 1.02 -1.21
N VAL A 57 7.96 1.20 -1.17
CA VAL A 57 8.88 0.40 -0.36
C VAL A 57 9.73 1.34 0.48
N LEU A 58 9.51 1.33 1.79
CA LEU A 58 10.25 2.11 2.77
C LEU A 58 11.13 1.19 3.61
N GLU A 59 12.43 1.43 3.62
CA GLU A 59 13.44 0.63 4.30
C GLU A 59 14.27 1.50 5.23
N TRP A 60 14.66 0.96 6.39
CA TRP A 60 15.54 1.58 7.37
C TRP A 60 16.30 0.48 8.15
N PRO A 61 17.36 0.78 8.91
CA PRO A 61 18.21 -0.26 9.52
C PRO A 61 17.44 -1.26 10.41
N GLU A 62 16.39 -0.79 11.08
CA GLU A 62 15.57 -1.58 11.98
C GLU A 62 14.42 -2.32 11.29
N GLY A 63 14.06 -1.98 10.05
CA GLY A 63 12.91 -2.60 9.39
C GLY A 63 12.54 -2.09 8.00
N ALA A 64 11.44 -2.63 7.48
CA ALA A 64 10.84 -2.19 6.23
C ALA A 64 9.31 -2.24 6.27
N THR A 65 8.66 -1.25 5.67
CA THR A 65 7.22 -1.19 5.39
C THR A 65 7.02 -1.16 3.89
N LEU A 66 6.27 -2.13 3.36
CA LEU A 66 5.98 -2.24 1.93
C LEU A 66 4.48 -2.10 1.71
N LEU A 67 4.09 -1.48 0.59
CA LEU A 67 2.69 -1.18 0.31
C LEU A 67 2.35 -1.40 -1.16
N GLN A 68 1.19 -2.02 -1.38
CA GLN A 68 0.48 -2.04 -2.66
C GLN A 68 -0.67 -1.04 -2.62
N ALA A 69 -0.74 -0.16 -3.61
CA ALA A 69 -1.86 0.75 -3.82
C ALA A 69 -2.88 0.11 -4.79
N LYS A 70 -4.15 0.09 -4.40
CA LYS A 70 -5.26 -0.33 -5.26
C LYS A 70 -6.33 0.75 -5.34
N HIS A 71 -6.56 1.25 -6.54
CA HIS A 71 -7.58 2.26 -6.81
C HIS A 71 -8.74 1.63 -7.58
N LYS A 72 -9.94 1.64 -7.00
CA LYS A 72 -11.20 1.26 -7.67
C LYS A 72 -11.85 2.54 -8.18
N GLN A 73 -12.02 2.67 -9.51
CA GLN A 73 -12.68 3.83 -10.13
C GLN A 73 -14.14 3.93 -9.70
N ASN A 74 -14.87 2.81 -9.77
CA ASN A 74 -16.25 2.76 -9.32
C ASN A 74 -16.33 2.51 -7.81
N LYS A 75 -16.44 3.60 -7.04
CA LYS A 75 -16.57 3.55 -5.57
C LYS A 75 -17.88 2.93 -5.07
N SER A 76 -18.91 2.76 -5.91
CA SER A 76 -20.15 2.08 -5.51
C SER A 76 -19.95 0.56 -5.38
N LYS A 77 -18.95 0.01 -6.08
CA LYS A 77 -18.58 -1.41 -5.97
C LYS A 77 -17.67 -1.64 -4.78
N LYS A 78 -18.21 -2.29 -3.76
CA LYS A 78 -17.45 -2.70 -2.57
C LYS A 78 -16.54 -3.89 -2.89
N ILE A 79 -15.57 -4.15 -2.01
CA ILE A 79 -14.76 -5.37 -2.05
C ILE A 79 -15.57 -6.50 -1.42
N THR A 80 -15.75 -7.58 -2.17
CA THR A 80 -16.50 -8.76 -1.69
C THR A 80 -15.63 -9.88 -1.17
N PHE A 81 -16.24 -10.81 -0.44
CA PHE A 81 -15.56 -11.96 0.13
C PHE A 81 -14.99 -12.83 -1.00
N GLU A 82 -15.76 -13.02 -2.08
CA GLU A 82 -15.32 -13.75 -3.27
C GLU A 82 -14.10 -13.08 -3.92
N GLU A 83 -14.04 -11.74 -3.97
CA GLU A 83 -12.86 -11.03 -4.46
C GLU A 83 -11.63 -11.24 -3.53
N LEU A 84 -11.84 -11.27 -2.20
CA LEU A 84 -10.75 -11.50 -1.23
C LEU A 84 -10.18 -12.92 -1.28
N ILE A 85 -11.03 -13.94 -1.48
CA ILE A 85 -10.61 -15.34 -1.53
C ILE A 85 -10.35 -15.86 -2.94
N SER A 86 -10.51 -15.01 -3.95
CA SER A 86 -10.34 -15.38 -5.36
C SER A 86 -8.97 -15.99 -5.61
N THR A 87 -8.95 -17.15 -6.27
CA THR A 87 -7.74 -17.79 -6.80
C THR A 87 -7.68 -17.69 -8.33
N ASN A 88 -8.66 -17.03 -8.95
CA ASN A 88 -8.74 -16.84 -10.40
C ASN A 88 -8.07 -15.53 -10.81
N SER A 89 -7.18 -15.61 -11.80
CA SER A 89 -6.42 -14.46 -12.32
C SER A 89 -7.28 -13.34 -12.92
N LYS A 90 -8.54 -13.62 -13.30
CA LYS A 90 -9.43 -12.61 -13.89
C LYS A 90 -9.97 -11.59 -12.88
N ASN A 91 -9.91 -11.87 -11.58
CA ASN A 91 -10.49 -11.02 -10.55
C ASN A 91 -9.65 -11.10 -9.26
N ASP A 92 -8.35 -10.83 -9.41
CA ASP A 92 -7.36 -11.09 -8.37
C ASP A 92 -6.82 -9.82 -7.69
N ASP A 93 -7.37 -8.64 -8.02
CA ASP A 93 -6.85 -7.35 -7.54
C ASP A 93 -6.79 -7.27 -6.02
N PHE A 94 -7.79 -7.83 -5.34
CA PHE A 94 -7.90 -7.89 -3.88
C PHE A 94 -7.69 -9.31 -3.32
N SER A 95 -7.22 -10.25 -4.13
CA SER A 95 -6.98 -11.64 -3.72
C SER A 95 -5.92 -11.71 -2.62
N LEU A 96 -6.35 -11.98 -1.38
CA LEU A 96 -5.46 -12.18 -0.24
C LEU A 96 -4.52 -13.37 -0.43
N PRO A 97 -4.93 -14.52 -1.02
CA PRO A 97 -4.02 -15.62 -1.32
C PRO A 97 -2.79 -15.17 -2.14
N LYS A 98 -2.99 -14.32 -3.16
CA LYS A 98 -1.89 -13.80 -3.98
C LYS A 98 -0.89 -13.00 -3.15
N TYR A 99 -1.38 -12.07 -2.33
CA TYR A 99 -0.52 -11.23 -1.50
C TYR A 99 0.17 -12.04 -0.40
N PHE A 100 -0.50 -13.04 0.17
CA PHE A 100 0.08 -13.94 1.15
C PHE A 100 1.25 -14.75 0.57
N LEU A 101 1.09 -15.30 -0.64
CA LEU A 101 2.17 -16.01 -1.32
C LEU A 101 3.36 -15.08 -1.60
N SER A 102 3.10 -13.87 -2.10
CA SER A 102 4.16 -12.90 -2.33
C SER A 102 4.89 -12.51 -1.03
N TYR A 103 4.16 -12.29 0.07
CA TYR A 103 4.74 -12.04 1.39
C TYR A 103 5.70 -13.15 1.83
N LYS A 104 5.34 -14.43 1.59
CA LYS A 104 6.22 -15.57 1.94
C LYS A 104 7.53 -15.57 1.17
N GLU A 105 7.56 -15.01 -0.03
CA GLU A 105 8.77 -14.89 -0.85
C GLU A 105 9.64 -13.72 -0.35
N ILE A 106 9.04 -12.54 -0.18
CA ILE A 106 9.78 -11.31 0.11
C ILE A 106 10.27 -11.19 1.56
N LYS A 107 9.68 -11.92 2.51
CA LYS A 107 10.12 -11.90 3.92
C LYS A 107 11.55 -12.41 4.14
N LYS A 108 12.15 -13.05 3.14
CA LYS A 108 13.56 -13.47 3.16
C LYS A 108 14.50 -12.37 2.65
N THR A 109 13.96 -11.41 1.88
CA THR A 109 14.70 -10.33 1.24
C THR A 109 14.71 -9.08 2.10
N PHE A 110 13.58 -8.76 2.74
CA PHE A 110 13.43 -7.54 3.54
C PHE A 110 13.29 -7.85 5.03
N LYS A 111 13.79 -6.94 5.87
CA LYS A 111 13.55 -6.95 7.32
C LYS A 111 12.14 -6.43 7.64
N LEU A 112 11.12 -7.16 7.21
CA LEU A 112 9.74 -6.70 7.24
C LEU A 112 9.24 -6.40 8.66
N LYS A 113 8.65 -5.21 8.82
CA LYS A 113 7.82 -4.83 9.97
C LYS A 113 6.34 -4.95 9.63
N GLU A 114 5.97 -4.57 8.42
CA GLU A 114 4.59 -4.59 7.94
C GLU A 114 4.54 -4.64 6.41
N VAL A 115 3.48 -5.27 5.88
CA VAL A 115 3.08 -5.19 4.46
C VAL A 115 1.64 -4.73 4.40
N ILE A 116 1.33 -3.82 3.49
CA ILE A 116 0.06 -3.11 3.46
C ILE A 116 -0.57 -3.19 2.08
N ILE A 117 -1.87 -3.49 2.02
CA ILE A 117 -2.69 -3.28 0.82
C ILE A 117 -3.57 -2.07 1.12
N CYS A 118 -3.29 -0.94 0.48
CA CYS A 118 -4.03 0.30 0.69
C CYS A 118 -4.98 0.55 -0.48
N THR A 119 -6.23 0.86 -0.18
CA THR A 119 -7.27 1.02 -1.20
C THR A 119 -8.22 2.16 -0.89
N ASN A 120 -8.75 2.79 -1.94
CA ASN A 120 -9.84 3.77 -1.85
C ASN A 120 -11.23 3.10 -1.80
N ALA A 121 -11.31 1.77 -1.95
CA ALA A 121 -12.56 1.03 -1.95
C ALA A 121 -13.00 0.66 -0.53
N THR A 122 -14.31 0.62 -0.31
CA THR A 122 -14.88 0.10 0.94
C THR A 122 -15.10 -1.41 0.85
N VAL A 123 -14.96 -2.11 1.97
CA VAL A 123 -15.32 -3.53 2.10
C VAL A 123 -16.83 -3.66 2.36
N ASP A 124 -17.46 -4.69 1.78
CA ASP A 124 -18.88 -4.94 2.07
C ASP A 124 -19.11 -5.42 3.52
N GLY A 125 -20.34 -5.27 4.02
CA GLY A 125 -20.67 -5.54 5.42
C GLY A 125 -20.69 -7.02 5.81
N ASN A 126 -20.78 -7.96 4.87
CA ASN A 126 -20.63 -9.38 5.16
C ASN A 126 -19.14 -9.77 5.18
N THR A 127 -18.36 -9.18 4.29
CA THR A 127 -16.92 -9.40 4.16
C THR A 127 -16.15 -8.82 5.34
N ILE A 128 -16.55 -7.66 5.86
CA ILE A 128 -15.88 -7.02 7.01
C ILE A 128 -15.88 -7.90 8.27
N LYS A 129 -16.82 -8.86 8.39
CA LYS A 129 -16.93 -9.79 9.53
C LYS A 129 -15.76 -10.77 9.58
N PHE A 130 -15.10 -11.01 8.45
CA PHE A 130 -13.92 -11.86 8.34
C PHE A 130 -12.61 -11.09 8.54
N LEU A 131 -12.70 -9.78 8.76
CA LEU A 131 -11.55 -8.90 8.96
C LEU A 131 -11.55 -8.38 10.40
N LYS A 132 -10.37 -8.35 11.01
CA LYS A 132 -10.19 -7.75 12.34
C LYS A 132 -9.86 -6.28 12.19
N ALA A 133 -10.79 -5.41 12.58
CA ALA A 133 -10.56 -3.97 12.62
C ALA A 133 -9.44 -3.62 13.62
N GLN A 134 -8.58 -2.69 13.23
CA GLN A 134 -7.48 -2.18 14.04
C GLN A 134 -7.54 -0.65 14.07
N LYS A 135 -7.04 -0.07 15.17
CA LYS A 135 -6.78 1.38 15.21
C LYS A 135 -5.46 1.65 14.50
N VAL A 136 -5.45 2.68 13.65
CA VAL A 136 -4.19 3.17 13.08
C VAL A 136 -3.37 3.78 14.23
N SER A 137 -2.19 3.22 14.47
CA SER A 137 -1.25 3.77 15.45
C SER A 137 -0.69 5.11 14.96
N PRO A 138 -0.44 6.08 15.85
CA PRO A 138 0.37 7.26 15.53
C PRO A 138 1.74 6.90 14.92
N GLU A 139 2.28 5.72 15.25
CA GLU A 139 3.55 5.22 14.71
C GLU A 139 3.44 4.67 13.28
N SER A 140 2.23 4.49 12.75
CA SER A 140 2.05 3.99 11.38
C SER A 140 2.64 4.96 10.35
N MET A 141 3.23 4.40 9.28
CA MET A 141 3.68 5.19 8.12
C MET A 141 2.53 5.77 7.29
N LEU A 142 1.29 5.34 7.55
CA LEU A 142 0.07 5.89 6.96
C LEU A 142 -0.62 6.94 7.84
N HIS A 143 -0.05 7.29 8.99
CA HIS A 143 -0.66 8.24 9.89
C HIS A 143 -0.65 9.67 9.31
N TYR A 144 -1.78 10.36 9.35
CA TYR A 144 -1.88 11.81 9.23
C TYR A 144 -3.11 12.33 9.99
N GLU A 145 -3.03 13.56 10.48
CA GLU A 145 -4.12 14.20 11.22
C GLU A 145 -5.37 14.29 10.34
N ASN A 146 -6.54 13.93 10.90
CA ASN A 146 -7.84 13.88 10.21
C ASN A 146 -8.03 12.72 9.22
N SER A 147 -7.22 11.66 9.28
CA SER A 147 -7.47 10.46 8.47
C SER A 147 -8.57 9.56 9.09
N ASP A 148 -9.62 9.28 8.33
CA ASP A 148 -10.62 8.24 8.63
C ASP A 148 -10.18 6.87 8.08
N CYS A 149 -8.87 6.60 8.08
CA CYS A 149 -8.33 5.37 7.51
C CYS A 149 -8.77 4.17 8.36
N LYS A 150 -9.45 3.21 7.72
CA LYS A 150 -9.87 1.96 8.36
C LYS A 150 -8.81 0.90 8.10
N LEU A 151 -8.13 0.48 9.16
CA LEU A 151 -7.15 -0.60 9.10
C LEU A 151 -7.81 -1.93 9.46
N TYR A 152 -7.50 -2.95 8.67
CA TYR A 152 -7.96 -4.32 8.89
C TYR A 152 -6.78 -5.29 8.80
N THR A 153 -6.80 -6.30 9.66
CA THR A 153 -5.87 -7.44 9.63
C THR A 153 -6.66 -8.73 9.43
N PHE A 154 -6.03 -9.74 8.85
CA PHE A 154 -6.57 -11.07 8.65
C PHE A 154 -5.52 -12.13 9.05
#